data_AF-A0A821AIZ3-F1
#
_entry.id   AF-A0A821AIZ3-F1
#
_cell.length_a   1.000
_cell.length_b   1.000
_cell.length_c   1.000
_cell.angle_alpha   90.00
_cell.angle_beta   90.00
_cell.angle_gamma   90.00
#
_symmetry.space_group_name_H-M   'P 1'
#
loop_
_entity.id
_entity.type
_entity.pdbx_description
1 polymer ?
#
loop_
_entity_poly.entity_id
_entity_poly.type
_entity_poly.pdbx_seq_one_letter_code
_entity_poly.pdbx_strand_id
1 'polypeptide(L)'
;MVDSSIELNDLPDEILMMILKKLHNSDVLYSLIDANKRLDTIVKDSIFTNNLTLTTPFNGLNQFPDTIIDRFCREILPKINTRIQSLSVESSTMERILLATNYPNLHRLDGSYLIRLFKNQITSLVIYIKESEEPKDQVLFIGLFIFRPILSMFNNLRYLNFSLSSEKPQLSFCTSHPAPISSTLLELRVVVKSMKNCLYLISGCFSQLHTFYVTISPSHNGLICPEIKNKRKLPNLKCFSFFYDSELSINYDDVVSLVQRMSNLEELNLFFISRYGSIIDGNSLETNIINHLTKLNKFTFNIRSIVLLKNLVNLPLNDEIKNTFKNFRNNQIISTVEYFSTINQVHCYIYSYPYIWTSYFYITNHFADGLFKCVRRIFLTDERPFEHEFFLRIQNSFPFIEKLCLFNREPQKNDSQQWSIIQYSHLTQLDLRYSHENYVEQFLINTKTCLLNNVSLHVNYDSLRKATDNFKRDTTRVNSLKIIDLYLYSVSKSVRDITNYFSHAKLH
;
A
#
# COMPACT_ATOMS: atom_id res chain seq x y z
N MET A 1 42.91 31.54 -45.36
CA MET A 1 41.80 31.02 -44.54
C MET A 1 42.42 30.18 -43.45
N VAL A 2 42.26 30.58 -42.20
CA VAL A 2 42.75 29.79 -41.06
C VAL A 2 41.64 28.80 -40.72
N ASP A 3 41.82 27.54 -41.09
CA ASP A 3 40.95 26.45 -40.64
C ASP A 3 41.17 26.26 -39.14
N SER A 4 40.38 26.95 -38.33
CA SER A 4 40.30 26.68 -36.90
C SER A 4 39.30 25.54 -36.68
N SER A 5 39.70 24.30 -36.98
CA SER A 5 38.96 23.12 -36.51
C SER A 5 39.32 22.91 -35.05
N ILE A 6 38.41 23.29 -34.14
CA ILE A 6 38.52 22.90 -32.72
C ILE A 6 38.33 21.39 -32.66
N GLU A 7 39.34 20.64 -32.24
CA GLU A 7 39.19 19.21 -32.06
C GLU A 7 38.37 18.91 -30.80
N LEU A 8 37.64 17.80 -30.80
CA LEU A 8 36.88 17.36 -29.62
C LEU A 8 37.78 17.26 -28.36
N ASN A 9 39.05 16.92 -28.56
CA ASN A 9 40.04 16.82 -27.48
C ASN A 9 40.47 18.18 -26.90
N ASP A 10 40.17 19.29 -27.57
CA ASP A 10 40.52 20.64 -27.09
C ASP A 10 39.43 21.23 -26.19
N LEU A 11 38.22 20.63 -26.17
CA LEU A 11 37.13 21.09 -25.33
C LEU A 11 37.37 20.76 -23.85
N PRO A 12 36.96 21.60 -22.89
CA PRO A 12 36.96 21.28 -21.46
C PRO A 12 36.07 20.08 -21.10
N ASP A 13 36.39 19.37 -20.00
CA ASP A 13 35.67 18.16 -19.56
C ASP A 13 34.18 18.44 -19.33
N GLU A 14 33.84 19.62 -18.81
CA GLU A 14 32.46 20.02 -18.52
C GLU A 14 31.63 20.11 -19.80
N ILE A 15 32.21 20.65 -20.88
CA ILE A 15 31.56 20.78 -22.18
C ILE A 15 31.40 19.40 -22.83
N LEU A 16 32.43 18.55 -22.75
CA LEU A 16 32.36 17.17 -23.22
C LEU A 16 31.26 16.39 -22.48
N MET A 17 31.18 16.52 -21.16
CA MET A 17 30.13 15.91 -20.35
C MET A 17 28.74 16.40 -20.77
N MET A 18 28.57 17.70 -21.03
CA MET A 18 27.28 18.26 -21.49
C MET A 18 26.87 17.71 -22.85
N ILE A 19 27.80 17.55 -23.79
CA ILE A 19 27.55 16.98 -25.12
C ILE A 19 27.22 15.49 -25.01
N LEU A 20 28.08 14.70 -24.36
CA LEU A 20 27.93 13.25 -24.27
C LEU A 20 26.67 12.84 -23.49
N LYS A 21 26.23 13.63 -22.50
CA LYS A 21 24.96 13.39 -21.78
C LYS A 21 23.71 13.45 -22.68
N LYS A 22 23.82 14.02 -23.89
CA LYS A 22 22.71 14.06 -24.86
C LYS A 22 22.63 12.79 -25.72
N LEU A 23 23.66 11.94 -25.69
CA LEU A 23 23.73 10.70 -26.46
C LEU A 23 23.30 9.50 -25.60
N HIS A 24 22.94 8.39 -26.26
CA HIS A 24 22.71 7.14 -25.55
C HIS A 24 24.01 6.64 -24.93
N ASN A 25 23.92 6.26 -23.66
CA ASN A 25 25.02 5.70 -22.88
C ASN A 25 25.76 4.55 -23.57
N SER A 26 25.03 3.63 -24.22
CA SER A 26 25.60 2.51 -24.97
C SER A 26 26.40 2.97 -26.18
N ASP A 27 25.91 3.95 -26.94
CA ASP A 27 26.65 4.51 -28.08
C ASP A 27 27.93 5.22 -27.64
N VAL A 28 27.86 6.00 -26.55
CA VAL A 28 29.00 6.71 -25.95
C VAL A 28 30.06 5.70 -25.47
N LEU A 29 29.65 4.70 -24.69
CA LEU A 29 30.55 3.68 -24.17
C LEU A 29 31.17 2.85 -25.30
N TYR A 30 30.38 2.44 -26.29
CA TYR A 30 30.87 1.67 -27.43
C TYR A 30 31.90 2.46 -28.25
N SER A 31 31.62 3.74 -28.50
CA SER A 31 32.44 4.55 -29.42
C SER A 31 33.72 5.07 -28.78
N LEU A 32 33.68 5.43 -27.49
CA LEU A 32 34.74 6.20 -26.85
C LEU A 32 35.59 5.42 -25.86
N ILE A 33 35.14 4.26 -25.39
CA ILE A 33 35.98 3.45 -24.51
C ILE A 33 37.20 2.93 -25.27
N ASP A 34 38.36 3.08 -24.64
CA ASP A 34 39.71 2.85 -25.16
C ASP A 34 40.13 3.76 -26.32
N ALA A 35 39.33 4.77 -26.69
CA ALA A 35 39.68 5.70 -27.77
C ALA A 35 40.79 6.70 -27.34
N ASN A 36 40.71 7.19 -26.11
CA ASN A 36 41.71 8.10 -25.53
C ASN A 36 41.63 8.06 -24.00
N LYS A 37 42.78 8.15 -23.30
CA LYS A 37 42.87 8.10 -21.82
C LYS A 37 41.97 9.12 -21.10
N ARG A 38 41.84 10.33 -21.65
CA ARG A 38 40.99 11.38 -21.10
C ARG A 38 39.51 11.01 -21.24
N LEU A 39 39.09 10.65 -22.45
CA LEU A 39 37.72 10.21 -22.73
C LEU A 39 37.35 8.96 -21.93
N ASP A 40 38.30 8.05 -21.72
CA ASP A 40 38.15 6.86 -20.88
C ASP A 40 37.75 7.20 -19.44
N THR A 41 38.35 8.25 -18.89
CA THR A 41 38.05 8.73 -17.54
C THR A 41 36.63 9.30 -17.50
N ILE A 42 36.26 10.05 -18.53
CA ILE A 42 34.94 10.68 -18.68
C ILE A 42 33.83 9.63 -18.85
N VAL A 43 33.97 8.68 -19.78
CA VAL A 43 32.89 7.71 -20.09
C VAL A 43 32.72 6.63 -19.03
N LYS A 44 33.76 6.38 -18.21
CA LYS A 44 33.62 5.51 -17.03
C LYS A 44 32.88 6.21 -15.90
N ASP A 45 32.66 7.53 -15.94
CA ASP A 45 31.95 8.25 -14.89
C ASP A 45 30.55 7.67 -14.63
N SER A 46 30.13 7.73 -13.36
CA SER A 46 28.84 7.27 -12.87
C SER A 46 27.65 7.76 -13.68
N ILE A 47 27.74 8.96 -14.28
CA ILE A 47 26.72 9.55 -15.14
C ILE A 47 26.39 8.65 -16.34
N PHE A 48 27.37 7.97 -16.93
CA PHE A 48 27.17 7.09 -18.08
C PHE A 48 27.03 5.61 -17.70
N THR A 49 27.64 5.20 -16.59
CA THR A 49 27.71 3.79 -16.22
C THR A 49 26.65 3.35 -15.21
N ASN A 50 26.09 4.26 -14.40
CA ASN A 50 25.13 3.86 -13.35
C ASN A 50 23.86 3.25 -13.95
N ASN A 51 23.34 3.84 -15.02
CA ASN A 51 22.19 3.33 -15.73
C ASN A 51 22.66 2.98 -17.14
N LEU A 52 22.75 1.70 -17.48
CA LEU A 52 23.17 1.23 -18.80
C LEU A 52 21.97 0.66 -19.57
N THR A 53 21.78 1.12 -20.81
CA THR A 53 20.67 0.72 -21.68
C THR A 53 21.22 0.08 -22.95
N LEU A 54 21.18 -1.25 -22.99
CA LEU A 54 21.49 -2.09 -24.16
C LEU A 54 20.17 -2.60 -24.76
N THR A 55 19.26 -1.66 -25.02
CA THR A 55 18.03 -1.87 -25.79
C THR A 55 18.03 -0.96 -27.00
N THR A 56 17.50 -1.43 -28.11
CA THR A 56 17.45 -0.64 -29.34
C THR A 56 16.38 0.45 -29.19
N PRO A 57 16.69 1.69 -29.61
CA PRO A 57 15.72 2.77 -29.57
C PRO A 57 14.53 2.40 -30.46
N PHE A 58 13.33 2.45 -29.86
CA PHE A 58 12.01 2.18 -30.41
C PHE A 58 11.91 2.22 -31.95
N ASN A 59 11.99 1.06 -32.58
CA ASN A 59 11.32 0.71 -33.85
C ASN A 59 11.32 -0.79 -34.17
N GLY A 60 11.79 -1.67 -33.27
CA GLY A 60 11.59 -3.13 -33.35
C GLY A 60 12.25 -3.85 -34.54
N LEU A 61 12.93 -3.14 -35.43
CA LEU A 61 13.45 -3.70 -36.68
C LEU A 61 14.97 -3.91 -36.69
N ASN A 62 15.72 -3.29 -35.77
CA ASN A 62 17.18 -3.41 -35.75
C ASN A 62 17.63 -3.82 -34.36
N GLN A 63 17.80 -5.13 -34.12
CA GLN A 63 18.52 -5.63 -32.93
C GLN A 63 19.96 -5.12 -32.94
N PHE A 64 20.59 -4.96 -31.78
CA PHE A 64 22.03 -4.71 -31.76
C PHE A 64 22.76 -5.82 -32.54
N PRO A 65 23.63 -5.47 -33.50
CA PRO A 65 24.47 -6.46 -34.16
C PRO A 65 25.26 -7.25 -33.11
N ASP A 66 25.40 -8.57 -33.33
CA ASP A 66 26.10 -9.45 -32.39
C ASP A 66 27.52 -8.99 -32.08
N THR A 67 28.17 -8.33 -33.04
CA THR A 67 29.50 -7.73 -32.89
C THR A 67 29.54 -6.62 -31.84
N ILE A 68 28.49 -5.80 -31.75
CA ILE A 68 28.37 -4.75 -30.72
C ILE A 68 28.24 -5.40 -29.35
N ILE A 69 27.36 -6.40 -29.23
CA ILE A 69 27.12 -7.11 -27.97
C ILE A 69 28.35 -7.89 -27.52
N ASP A 70 29.06 -8.55 -28.44
CA ASP A 70 30.30 -9.26 -28.12
C ASP A 70 31.36 -8.32 -27.57
N ARG A 71 31.50 -7.13 -28.15
CA ARG A 71 32.41 -6.11 -27.63
C ARG A 71 31.99 -5.64 -26.24
N PHE A 72 30.70 -5.40 -26.02
CA PHE A 72 30.19 -5.07 -24.69
C PHE A 72 30.54 -6.15 -23.66
N CYS A 73 30.25 -7.41 -23.97
CA CYS A 73 30.49 -8.54 -23.08
C CYS A 73 31.99 -8.76 -22.79
N ARG A 74 32.86 -8.66 -23.80
CA ARG A 74 34.28 -9.00 -23.65
C ARG A 74 35.13 -7.85 -23.15
N GLU A 75 34.84 -6.62 -23.57
CA GLU A 75 35.75 -5.49 -23.39
C GLU A 75 35.20 -4.41 -22.47
N ILE A 76 33.92 -4.06 -22.61
CA ILE A 76 33.34 -2.88 -21.95
C ILE A 76 32.82 -3.21 -20.56
N LEU A 77 31.92 -4.19 -20.47
CA LEU A 77 31.24 -4.55 -19.22
C LEU A 77 32.21 -4.92 -18.10
N PRO A 78 33.29 -5.71 -18.32
CA PRO A 78 34.28 -5.98 -17.27
C PRO A 78 34.97 -4.74 -16.70
N LYS A 79 35.03 -3.62 -17.45
CA LYS A 79 35.66 -2.37 -17.02
C LYS A 79 34.72 -1.46 -16.21
N ILE A 80 33.41 -1.61 -16.37
CA ILE A 80 32.39 -0.72 -15.76
C ILE A 80 31.42 -1.44 -14.83
N ASN A 81 31.49 -2.76 -14.71
CA ASN A 81 30.55 -3.61 -13.96
C ASN A 81 30.31 -3.18 -12.51
N THR A 82 31.34 -2.70 -11.81
CA THR A 82 31.24 -2.22 -10.42
C THR A 82 30.48 -0.90 -10.31
N ARG A 83 30.26 -0.19 -11.41
CA ARG A 83 29.53 1.10 -11.43
C ARG A 83 28.08 0.94 -11.89
N ILE A 84 27.72 -0.18 -12.52
CA ILE A 84 26.37 -0.41 -13.02
C ILE A 84 25.42 -0.67 -11.85
N GLN A 85 24.40 0.19 -11.75
CA GLN A 85 23.34 0.15 -10.73
C GLN A 85 21.99 -0.30 -11.32
N SER A 86 21.73 0.12 -12.55
CA SER A 86 20.56 -0.25 -13.35
C SER A 86 20.99 -0.72 -14.73
N LEU A 87 20.46 -1.84 -15.18
CA LEU A 87 20.74 -2.42 -16.49
C LEU A 87 19.42 -2.71 -17.23
N SER A 88 19.27 -2.17 -18.43
CA SER A 88 18.18 -2.51 -19.35
C SER A 88 18.77 -3.21 -20.57
N VAL A 89 18.28 -4.41 -20.89
CA VAL A 89 18.87 -5.25 -21.95
C VAL A 89 17.78 -5.86 -22.82
N GLU A 90 18.10 -6.04 -24.10
CA GLU A 90 17.28 -6.83 -25.00
C GLU A 90 17.21 -8.30 -24.60
N SER A 91 16.06 -8.91 -24.82
CA SER A 91 15.82 -10.30 -24.44
C SER A 91 16.72 -11.29 -25.19
N SER A 92 17.08 -10.99 -26.44
CA SER A 92 17.98 -11.82 -27.27
C SER A 92 19.43 -11.80 -26.78
N THR A 93 19.85 -10.79 -26.01
CA THR A 93 21.26 -10.55 -25.64
C THR A 93 21.51 -10.63 -24.13
N MET A 94 20.44 -10.64 -23.32
CA MET A 94 20.48 -10.63 -21.86
C MET A 94 21.36 -11.72 -21.25
N GLU A 95 21.26 -12.98 -21.70
CA GLU A 95 22.07 -14.08 -21.14
C GLU A 95 23.56 -13.81 -21.32
N ARG A 96 23.98 -13.42 -22.54
CA ARG A 96 25.37 -13.09 -22.85
C ARG A 96 25.87 -11.95 -21.99
N ILE A 97 25.07 -10.90 -21.83
CA ILE A 97 25.41 -9.71 -21.03
C ILE A 97 25.53 -10.06 -19.54
N LEU A 98 24.61 -10.86 -19.00
CA LEU A 98 24.64 -11.22 -17.58
C LEU A 98 25.76 -12.22 -17.25
N LEU A 99 26.12 -13.10 -18.18
CA LEU A 99 27.24 -14.05 -18.02
C LEU A 99 28.61 -13.41 -18.25
N ALA A 100 28.67 -12.23 -18.90
CA ALA A 100 29.92 -11.57 -19.23
C ALA A 100 30.76 -11.18 -17.99
N THR A 101 30.11 -10.82 -16.88
CA THR A 101 30.79 -10.32 -15.68
C THR A 101 29.87 -10.30 -14.45
N ASN A 102 30.45 -10.07 -13.26
CA ASN A 102 29.70 -9.87 -12.02
C ASN A 102 29.29 -8.40 -11.86
N TYR A 103 28.04 -8.14 -11.47
CA TYR A 103 27.51 -6.78 -11.27
C TYR A 103 27.21 -6.53 -9.78
N PRO A 104 28.21 -6.21 -8.94
CA PRO A 104 28.03 -6.17 -7.48
C PRO A 104 27.07 -5.07 -6.99
N ASN A 105 26.87 -4.00 -7.78
CA ASN A 105 26.02 -2.86 -7.41
C ASN A 105 24.68 -2.82 -8.15
N LEU A 106 24.38 -3.85 -8.97
CA LEU A 106 23.15 -3.94 -9.75
C LEU A 106 21.97 -4.23 -8.83
N HIS A 107 21.06 -3.27 -8.72
CA HIS A 107 19.83 -3.41 -7.93
C HIS A 107 18.56 -3.22 -8.78
N ARG A 108 18.71 -2.82 -10.05
CA ARG A 108 17.60 -2.71 -11.01
C ARG A 108 17.96 -3.40 -12.33
N LEU A 109 17.11 -4.31 -12.78
CA LEU A 109 17.28 -5.02 -14.04
C LEU A 109 15.96 -4.97 -14.81
N ASP A 110 15.92 -4.20 -15.90
CA ASP A 110 14.73 -3.99 -16.72
C ASP A 110 14.79 -4.90 -17.95
N GLY A 111 14.00 -5.97 -17.96
CA GLY A 111 13.87 -6.89 -19.09
C GLY A 111 12.58 -7.71 -19.03
N SER A 112 11.80 -7.69 -20.12
CA SER A 112 10.52 -8.41 -20.25
C SER A 112 10.65 -9.95 -20.23
N TYR A 113 11.86 -10.49 -20.31
CA TYR A 113 12.15 -11.94 -20.39
C TYR A 113 13.04 -12.51 -19.27
N LEU A 114 13.33 -11.72 -18.21
CA LEU A 114 14.05 -12.15 -17.00
C LEU A 114 13.60 -13.50 -16.44
N ILE A 115 12.31 -13.76 -16.61
CA ILE A 115 11.56 -14.89 -16.09
C ILE A 115 12.01 -16.22 -16.74
N ARG A 116 12.62 -16.23 -17.94
CA ARG A 116 13.06 -17.49 -18.60
C ARG A 116 14.42 -17.99 -18.11
N LEU A 117 15.39 -17.11 -17.90
CA LEU A 117 16.78 -17.49 -17.60
C LEU A 117 16.96 -17.89 -16.13
N PHE A 118 16.34 -17.17 -15.21
CA PHE A 118 16.48 -17.42 -13.76
C PHE A 118 15.38 -18.29 -13.19
N LYS A 119 14.53 -18.89 -14.03
CA LYS A 119 13.31 -19.58 -13.62
C LYS A 119 13.52 -20.69 -12.57
N ASN A 120 14.70 -21.32 -12.61
CA ASN A 120 15.09 -22.37 -11.68
C ASN A 120 15.92 -21.85 -10.48
N GLN A 121 16.35 -20.60 -10.48
CA GLN A 121 17.16 -20.00 -9.40
C GLN A 121 16.35 -19.08 -8.49
N ILE A 122 15.24 -18.51 -8.98
CA ILE A 122 14.40 -17.61 -8.19
C ILE A 122 13.56 -18.42 -7.18
N THR A 123 13.87 -18.22 -5.90
CA THR A 123 13.13 -18.80 -4.78
C THR A 123 12.18 -17.80 -4.12
N SER A 124 12.37 -16.49 -4.34
CA SER A 124 11.52 -15.42 -3.83
C SER A 124 11.28 -14.37 -4.90
N LEU A 125 10.02 -13.98 -5.09
CA LEU A 125 9.62 -12.98 -6.08
C LEU A 125 8.63 -12.00 -5.47
N VAL A 126 8.95 -10.71 -5.56
CA VAL A 126 8.04 -9.62 -5.21
C VAL A 126 7.66 -8.88 -6.48
N ILE A 127 6.37 -8.77 -6.72
CA ILE A 127 5.82 -8.11 -7.90
C ILE A 127 5.08 -6.88 -7.44
N TYR A 128 5.63 -5.72 -7.82
CA TYR A 128 5.00 -4.42 -7.62
C TYR A 128 4.27 -4.04 -8.89
N ILE A 129 2.95 -3.95 -8.81
CA ILE A 129 2.13 -3.49 -9.93
C ILE A 129 1.76 -2.04 -9.63
N LYS A 130 2.39 -1.13 -10.38
CA LYS A 130 2.06 0.29 -10.35
C LYS A 130 0.88 0.56 -11.28
N GLU A 131 -0.10 1.31 -10.79
CA GLU A 131 -1.23 1.75 -11.61
C GLU A 131 -0.72 2.69 -12.73
N SER A 132 -1.21 2.47 -13.95
CA SER A 132 -1.07 3.44 -15.04
C SER A 132 -2.04 4.59 -14.78
N GLU A 133 -1.62 5.84 -15.03
CA GLU A 133 -2.46 7.04 -14.83
C GLU A 133 -3.67 7.10 -15.78
N GLU A 134 -3.83 6.13 -16.69
CA GLU A 134 -4.94 6.12 -17.65
C GLU A 134 -6.28 5.67 -17.04
N PRO A 135 -7.40 6.35 -17.37
CA PRO A 135 -8.66 6.14 -16.66
C PRO A 135 -9.51 5.01 -17.24
N LYS A 136 -10.05 4.21 -16.31
CA LYS A 136 -11.35 3.50 -16.29
C LYS A 136 -11.52 2.24 -17.18
N ASP A 137 -12.13 1.25 -16.54
CA ASP A 137 -12.75 0.01 -17.05
C ASP A 137 -11.87 -1.14 -17.56
N GLN A 138 -10.57 -0.95 -17.76
CA GLN A 138 -9.66 -2.09 -17.86
C GLN A 138 -9.33 -2.61 -16.47
N VAL A 139 -10.23 -3.40 -15.89
CA VAL A 139 -9.87 -4.30 -14.79
C VAL A 139 -8.75 -5.19 -15.31
N LEU A 140 -7.53 -4.82 -14.95
CA LEU A 140 -6.33 -5.52 -15.37
C LEU A 140 -6.47 -6.98 -14.92
N PHE A 141 -6.64 -7.89 -15.89
CA PHE A 141 -6.78 -9.34 -15.71
C PHE A 141 -5.46 -9.99 -15.26
N ILE A 142 -4.80 -9.41 -14.26
CA ILE A 142 -3.50 -9.82 -13.74
C ILE A 142 -3.55 -11.27 -13.23
N GLY A 143 -4.69 -11.68 -12.64
CA GLY A 143 -4.84 -13.00 -12.03
C GLY A 143 -4.74 -14.19 -12.99
N LEU A 144 -5.10 -14.04 -14.26
CA LEU A 144 -4.96 -15.13 -15.24
C LEU A 144 -3.75 -14.94 -16.16
N PHE A 145 -3.47 -13.71 -16.58
CA PHE A 145 -2.41 -13.44 -17.56
C PHE A 145 -1.02 -13.28 -16.95
N ILE A 146 -0.91 -12.98 -15.65
CA ILE A 146 0.40 -12.77 -15.00
C ILE A 146 0.65 -13.88 -13.98
N PHE A 147 -0.30 -14.13 -13.08
CA PHE A 147 -0.13 -15.08 -11.97
C PHE A 147 0.14 -16.53 -12.45
N ARG A 148 -0.65 -17.04 -13.40
CA ARG A 148 -0.52 -18.42 -13.88
C ARG A 148 0.80 -18.62 -14.65
N PRO A 149 1.20 -17.73 -15.58
CA PRO A 149 2.51 -17.82 -16.20
C PRO A 149 3.64 -17.83 -15.19
N ILE A 150 3.63 -16.94 -14.19
CA ILE A 150 4.67 -16.90 -13.14
C ILE A 150 4.78 -18.24 -12.43
N LEU A 151 3.67 -18.80 -11.94
CA LEU A 151 3.69 -20.07 -11.23
C LEU A 151 4.11 -21.25 -12.12
N SER A 152 3.78 -21.22 -13.41
CA SER A 152 4.25 -22.23 -14.38
C SER A 152 5.70 -22.05 -14.80
N MET A 153 6.25 -20.83 -14.67
CA MET A 153 7.61 -20.51 -15.10
C MET A 153 8.61 -20.82 -13.99
N PHE A 154 8.29 -20.52 -12.73
CA PHE A 154 9.23 -20.68 -11.63
C PHE A 154 9.02 -21.99 -10.85
N ASN A 155 9.76 -23.02 -11.25
CA ASN A 155 9.66 -24.36 -10.64
C ASN A 155 10.15 -24.43 -9.19
N ASN A 156 11.00 -23.47 -8.76
CA ASN A 156 11.61 -23.45 -7.43
C ASN A 156 11.13 -22.28 -6.56
N LEU A 157 10.08 -21.57 -6.99
CA LEU A 157 9.54 -20.44 -6.24
C LEU A 157 8.96 -20.91 -4.91
N ARG A 158 9.47 -20.36 -3.81
CA ARG A 158 9.01 -20.64 -2.44
C ARG A 158 8.21 -19.49 -1.86
N TYR A 159 8.54 -18.25 -2.23
CA TYR A 159 7.91 -17.03 -1.72
C TYR A 159 7.40 -16.16 -2.86
N LEU A 160 6.14 -15.77 -2.82
CA LEU A 160 5.54 -14.90 -3.82
C LEU A 160 4.71 -13.81 -3.15
N ASN A 161 5.06 -12.55 -3.41
CA ASN A 161 4.34 -11.39 -2.89
C ASN A 161 3.86 -10.50 -4.04
N PHE A 162 2.55 -10.37 -4.20
CA PHE A 162 1.93 -9.37 -5.04
C PHE A 162 1.62 -8.14 -4.21
N SER A 163 2.45 -7.12 -4.38
CA SER A 163 2.23 -5.81 -3.80
C SER A 163 1.65 -4.87 -4.85
N LEU A 164 0.60 -4.16 -4.47
CA LEU A 164 -0.14 -3.25 -5.33
C LEU A 164 0.08 -1.84 -4.78
N SER A 165 0.58 -0.93 -5.62
CA SER A 165 1.04 0.38 -5.15
C SER A 165 -0.10 1.37 -4.89
N SER A 166 -1.35 1.02 -5.19
CA SER A 166 -2.50 1.91 -4.97
C SER A 166 -3.70 1.16 -4.38
N GLU A 167 -4.68 1.92 -3.90
CA GLU A 167 -5.92 1.43 -3.26
C GLU A 167 -6.87 0.68 -4.24
N LYS A 168 -6.53 0.56 -5.54
CA LYS A 168 -7.46 0.13 -6.60
C LYS A 168 -7.09 -1.08 -7.47
N PRO A 169 -5.82 -1.38 -7.81
CA PRO A 169 -5.52 -2.53 -8.64
C PRO A 169 -5.66 -3.76 -7.77
N GLN A 170 -6.50 -4.69 -8.21
CA GLN A 170 -6.92 -5.83 -7.41
C GLN A 170 -7.02 -7.04 -8.33
N LEU A 171 -6.55 -8.20 -7.88
CA LEU A 171 -6.60 -9.43 -8.66
C LEU A 171 -8.05 -9.90 -8.84
N SER A 172 -8.51 -10.00 -10.09
CA SER A 172 -9.73 -10.70 -10.50
C SER A 172 -9.40 -11.99 -11.27
N PHE A 173 -10.01 -13.10 -10.86
CA PHE A 173 -9.89 -14.39 -11.55
C PHE A 173 -11.19 -14.70 -12.28
N CYS A 174 -11.12 -15.00 -13.58
CA CYS A 174 -12.26 -15.54 -14.33
C CYS A 174 -12.40 -17.05 -14.07
N THR A 175 -13.65 -17.50 -14.14
CA THR A 175 -14.19 -18.80 -13.70
C THR A 175 -13.76 -20.02 -14.50
N SER A 176 -12.75 -19.94 -15.39
CA SER A 176 -12.21 -21.13 -16.04
C SER A 176 -11.41 -21.96 -15.04
N HIS A 177 -11.47 -23.28 -15.14
CA HIS A 177 -10.98 -24.18 -14.10
C HIS A 177 -9.44 -24.10 -13.96
N PRO A 178 -8.89 -23.91 -12.75
CA PRO A 178 -7.45 -23.99 -12.59
C PRO A 178 -7.03 -25.45 -12.73
N ALA A 179 -6.17 -25.73 -13.70
CA ALA A 179 -5.40 -26.96 -13.70
C ALA A 179 -4.48 -26.94 -12.47
N PRO A 180 -4.29 -28.07 -11.77
CA PRO A 180 -3.36 -28.13 -10.64
C PRO A 180 -1.97 -27.72 -11.12
N ILE A 181 -1.41 -26.69 -10.49
CA ILE A 181 -0.03 -26.29 -10.69
C ILE A 181 0.77 -26.97 -9.59
N SER A 182 1.70 -27.87 -9.96
CA SER A 182 2.63 -28.44 -8.99
C SER A 182 3.64 -27.36 -8.60
N SER A 183 3.30 -26.53 -7.62
CA SER A 183 4.16 -25.43 -7.16
C SER A 183 4.93 -25.80 -5.90
N THR A 184 6.22 -25.46 -5.81
CA THR A 184 7.04 -25.47 -4.59
C THR A 184 6.74 -24.31 -3.63
N LEU A 185 5.66 -23.57 -3.89
CA LEU A 185 5.35 -22.34 -3.17
C LEU A 185 4.96 -22.65 -1.73
N LEU A 186 5.70 -22.06 -0.78
CA LEU A 186 5.50 -22.22 0.66
C LEU A 186 4.74 -21.02 1.24
N GLU A 187 4.95 -19.83 0.68
CA GLU A 187 4.31 -18.59 1.13
C GLU A 187 3.76 -17.77 -0.04
N LEU A 188 2.53 -17.29 0.13
CA LEU A 188 1.85 -16.43 -0.83
C LEU A 188 1.24 -15.21 -0.12
N ARG A 189 1.55 -14.02 -0.63
CA ARG A 189 0.91 -12.75 -0.22
C ARG A 189 0.23 -12.10 -1.43
N VAL A 190 -1.05 -11.79 -1.30
CA VAL A 190 -1.87 -11.25 -2.40
C VAL A 190 -2.89 -10.23 -1.92
N VAL A 191 -3.25 -9.30 -2.80
CA VAL A 191 -4.40 -8.40 -2.65
C VAL A 191 -5.46 -8.78 -3.71
N VAL A 192 -6.70 -9.06 -3.29
CA VAL A 192 -7.79 -9.54 -4.16
C VAL A 192 -9.05 -8.69 -4.04
N LYS A 193 -9.91 -8.73 -5.08
CA LYS A 193 -11.20 -7.99 -5.10
C LYS A 193 -12.26 -8.52 -4.16
N SER A 194 -12.27 -9.82 -3.92
CA SER A 194 -13.39 -10.50 -3.28
C SER A 194 -12.98 -11.80 -2.61
N MET A 195 -13.84 -12.26 -1.70
CA MET A 195 -13.68 -13.54 -1.00
C MET A 195 -13.70 -14.72 -1.98
N LYS A 196 -14.51 -14.65 -3.04
CA LYS A 196 -14.54 -15.65 -4.12
C LYS A 196 -13.18 -15.79 -4.80
N ASN A 197 -12.46 -14.69 -5.04
CA ASN A 197 -11.13 -14.71 -5.64
C ASN A 197 -10.09 -15.34 -4.70
N CYS A 198 -10.18 -15.04 -3.41
CA CYS A 198 -9.37 -15.68 -2.38
C CYS A 198 -9.56 -17.21 -2.39
N LEU A 199 -10.80 -17.67 -2.36
CA LEU A 199 -11.14 -19.11 -2.41
C LEU A 199 -10.67 -19.78 -3.69
N TYR A 200 -10.82 -19.11 -4.82
CA TYR A 200 -10.39 -19.64 -6.11
C TYR A 200 -8.87 -19.87 -6.12
N LEU A 201 -8.09 -18.91 -5.62
CA LEU A 201 -6.63 -19.01 -5.49
C LEU A 201 -6.20 -20.23 -4.68
N ILE A 202 -6.76 -20.40 -3.48
CA ILE A 202 -6.33 -21.49 -2.60
C ILE A 202 -6.90 -22.85 -3.02
N SER A 203 -7.99 -22.88 -3.80
CA SER A 203 -8.62 -24.15 -4.16
C SER A 203 -7.78 -24.93 -5.19
N GLY A 204 -7.08 -25.97 -4.73
CA GLY A 204 -6.46 -26.99 -5.59
C GLY A 204 -5.18 -26.58 -6.33
N CYS A 205 -4.63 -25.40 -6.09
CA CYS A 205 -3.49 -24.87 -6.85
C CYS A 205 -2.14 -25.00 -6.15
N PHE A 206 -2.10 -25.21 -4.82
CA PHE A 206 -0.85 -25.18 -4.06
C PHE A 206 -0.77 -26.31 -3.04
N SER A 207 -0.09 -27.40 -3.37
CA SER A 207 0.04 -28.55 -2.45
C SER A 207 1.00 -28.31 -1.28
N GLN A 208 2.00 -27.44 -1.45
CA GLN A 208 3.05 -27.14 -0.46
C GLN A 208 2.86 -25.82 0.29
N LEU A 209 1.80 -25.06 -0.02
CA LEU A 209 1.58 -23.76 0.61
C LEU A 209 1.30 -23.94 2.10
N HIS A 210 2.14 -23.32 2.92
CA HIS A 210 2.02 -23.31 4.38
C HIS A 210 1.51 -21.98 4.90
N THR A 211 1.87 -20.88 4.24
CA THR A 211 1.56 -19.53 4.70
C THR A 211 0.82 -18.75 3.63
N PHE A 212 -0.35 -18.21 3.98
CA PHE A 212 -1.15 -17.43 3.05
C PHE A 212 -1.63 -16.11 3.67
N TYR A 213 -1.16 -15.00 3.10
CA TYR A 213 -1.58 -13.65 3.45
C TYR A 213 -2.50 -13.10 2.35
N VAL A 214 -3.73 -12.79 2.71
CA VAL A 214 -4.69 -12.18 1.78
C VAL A 214 -5.22 -10.87 2.33
N THR A 215 -5.10 -9.84 1.50
CA THR A 215 -5.81 -8.57 1.70
C THR A 215 -6.97 -8.51 0.71
N ILE A 216 -8.18 -8.32 1.19
CA ILE A 216 -9.33 -8.01 0.34
C ILE A 216 -9.52 -6.49 0.36
N SER A 217 -9.34 -5.89 -0.80
CA SER A 217 -9.75 -4.52 -1.08
C SER A 217 -10.89 -4.63 -2.08
N PRO A 218 -12.15 -4.42 -1.67
CA PRO A 218 -13.28 -4.45 -2.58
C PRO A 218 -13.39 -3.11 -3.31
N SER A 219 -13.58 -3.15 -4.64
CA SER A 219 -14.00 -1.97 -5.39
C SER A 219 -15.43 -1.57 -4.99
N HIS A 220 -15.73 -0.27 -4.93
CA HIS A 220 -17.03 0.30 -4.51
C HIS A 220 -18.30 -0.28 -5.19
N ASN A 221 -18.15 -1.02 -6.30
CA ASN A 221 -19.27 -1.55 -7.09
C ASN A 221 -19.46 -3.08 -7.00
N GLY A 222 -18.77 -3.77 -6.09
CA GLY A 222 -18.83 -5.23 -5.97
C GLY A 222 -20.05 -5.72 -5.17
N LEU A 223 -21.05 -6.28 -5.86
CA LEU A 223 -22.15 -7.03 -5.26
C LEU A 223 -21.66 -8.19 -4.39
N ILE A 224 -22.41 -8.43 -3.30
CA ILE A 224 -22.30 -9.53 -2.34
C ILE A 224 -22.07 -10.86 -3.08
N CYS A 225 -21.06 -11.62 -2.65
CA CYS A 225 -20.73 -12.90 -3.26
C CYS A 225 -21.92 -13.87 -3.11
N PRO A 226 -22.32 -14.58 -4.17
CA PRO A 226 -23.20 -15.74 -4.04
C PRO A 226 -22.50 -16.86 -3.26
N GLU A 227 -23.31 -17.64 -2.54
CA GLU A 227 -22.91 -18.69 -1.59
C GLU A 227 -21.67 -19.49 -1.98
N ILE A 228 -20.75 -19.60 -1.02
CA ILE A 228 -19.54 -20.42 -1.11
C ILE A 228 -19.92 -21.90 -0.88
N LYS A 229 -20.58 -22.54 -1.86
CA LYS A 229 -20.88 -23.99 -1.83
C LYS A 229 -19.74 -24.87 -2.39
N ASN A 230 -18.53 -24.31 -2.52
CA ASN A 230 -17.44 -25.01 -3.21
C ASN A 230 -16.71 -25.97 -2.25
N LYS A 231 -17.08 -27.27 -2.29
CA LYS A 231 -16.55 -28.38 -1.48
C LYS A 231 -15.06 -28.74 -1.72
N ARG A 232 -14.27 -27.87 -2.37
CA ARG A 232 -12.87 -28.17 -2.70
C ARG A 232 -12.00 -28.28 -1.45
N LYS A 233 -11.09 -29.26 -1.45
CA LYS A 233 -10.05 -29.43 -0.44
C LYS A 233 -9.14 -28.19 -0.44
N LEU A 234 -8.95 -27.60 0.73
CA LEU A 234 -8.02 -26.49 0.93
C LEU A 234 -6.59 -27.03 1.16
N PRO A 235 -5.55 -26.22 0.88
CA PRO A 235 -4.16 -26.57 1.16
C PRO A 235 -3.94 -26.77 2.66
N ASN A 236 -2.88 -27.50 2.99
CA ASN A 236 -2.49 -27.77 4.37
C ASN A 236 -1.75 -26.55 4.97
N LEU A 237 -2.49 -25.44 5.13
CA LEU A 237 -1.98 -24.19 5.68
C LEU A 237 -1.67 -24.34 7.16
N LYS A 238 -0.53 -23.79 7.56
CA LYS A 238 -0.13 -23.57 8.96
C LYS A 238 -0.41 -22.14 9.39
N CYS A 239 -0.29 -21.17 8.49
CA CYS A 239 -0.46 -19.75 8.80
C CYS A 239 -1.44 -19.12 7.80
N PHE A 240 -2.45 -18.43 8.32
CA PHE A 240 -3.40 -17.69 7.50
C PHE A 240 -3.63 -16.30 8.06
N SER A 241 -3.52 -15.29 7.21
CA SER A 241 -3.83 -13.91 7.54
C SER A 241 -4.86 -13.36 6.58
N PHE A 242 -5.99 -12.91 7.12
CA PHE A 242 -7.08 -12.33 6.38
C PHE A 242 -7.25 -10.86 6.80
N PHE A 243 -7.07 -9.96 5.84
CA PHE A 243 -7.18 -8.52 6.06
C PHE A 243 -8.22 -7.94 5.10
N TYR A 244 -9.40 -7.59 5.61
CA TYR A 244 -10.45 -6.94 4.83
C TYR A 244 -10.37 -5.43 5.04
N ASP A 245 -9.67 -4.75 4.13
CA ASP A 245 -9.35 -3.32 4.21
C ASP A 245 -10.42 -2.49 3.51
N SER A 246 -11.62 -2.43 4.11
CA SER A 246 -12.71 -1.68 3.51
C SER A 246 -13.67 -1.14 4.55
N GLU A 247 -14.28 0.00 4.23
CA GLU A 247 -15.51 0.45 4.89
C GLU A 247 -16.70 -0.49 4.63
N LEU A 248 -16.62 -1.33 3.58
CA LEU A 248 -17.59 -2.37 3.35
C LEU A 248 -17.47 -3.48 4.41
N SER A 249 -18.55 -4.20 4.62
CA SER A 249 -18.58 -5.33 5.54
C SER A 249 -18.45 -6.66 4.84
N ILE A 250 -17.93 -7.65 5.55
CA ILE A 250 -18.02 -9.07 5.19
C ILE A 250 -18.96 -9.79 6.16
N ASN A 251 -19.70 -10.80 5.69
CA ASN A 251 -20.47 -11.65 6.58
C ASN A 251 -19.52 -12.50 7.43
N TYR A 252 -19.74 -12.51 8.75
CA TYR A 252 -18.97 -13.32 9.68
C TYR A 252 -19.02 -14.81 9.34
N ASP A 253 -20.19 -15.32 8.94
CA ASP A 253 -20.37 -16.75 8.62
C ASP A 253 -19.52 -17.19 7.42
N ASP A 254 -19.28 -16.29 6.46
CA ASP A 254 -18.39 -16.57 5.31
C ASP A 254 -16.93 -16.70 5.76
N VAL A 255 -16.50 -15.85 6.71
CA VAL A 255 -15.16 -15.91 7.31
C VAL A 255 -15.02 -17.20 8.11
N VAL A 256 -15.99 -17.51 8.97
CA VAL A 256 -16.04 -18.75 9.76
C VAL A 256 -15.97 -19.98 8.85
N SER A 257 -16.83 -20.05 7.84
CA SER A 257 -16.87 -21.18 6.89
C SER A 257 -15.54 -21.37 6.16
N LEU A 258 -14.86 -20.29 5.77
CA LEU A 258 -13.53 -20.37 5.18
C LEU A 258 -12.51 -20.93 6.18
N VAL A 259 -12.45 -20.35 7.37
CA VAL A 259 -11.42 -20.63 8.37
C VAL A 259 -11.55 -22.06 8.90
N GLN A 260 -12.77 -22.53 9.18
CA GLN A 260 -13.02 -23.90 9.65
C GLN A 260 -12.54 -24.99 8.69
N ARG A 261 -12.41 -24.68 7.40
CA ARG A 261 -11.88 -25.61 6.39
C ARG A 261 -10.35 -25.75 6.44
N MET A 262 -9.67 -24.94 7.25
CA MET A 262 -8.21 -24.93 7.40
C MET A 262 -7.82 -25.55 8.76
N SER A 263 -8.22 -26.79 9.00
CA SER A 263 -8.08 -27.47 10.31
C SER A 263 -6.64 -27.66 10.82
N ASN A 264 -5.63 -27.39 9.98
CA ASN A 264 -4.22 -27.52 10.34
C ASN A 264 -3.54 -26.18 10.70
N LEU A 265 -4.30 -25.08 10.77
CA LEU A 265 -3.74 -23.78 11.15
C LEU A 265 -3.13 -23.81 12.55
N GLU A 266 -1.90 -23.36 12.62
CA GLU A 266 -1.15 -23.07 13.84
C GLU A 266 -1.26 -21.58 14.17
N GLU A 267 -1.25 -20.69 13.17
CA GLU A 267 -1.42 -19.24 13.32
C GLU A 267 -2.57 -18.69 12.46
N LEU A 268 -3.41 -17.85 13.08
CA LEU A 268 -4.51 -17.15 12.43
C LEU A 268 -4.47 -15.65 12.77
N ASN A 269 -4.49 -14.82 11.73
CA ASN A 269 -4.63 -13.37 11.86
C ASN A 269 -5.91 -12.90 11.15
N LEU A 270 -6.84 -12.27 11.86
CA LEU A 270 -8.09 -11.77 11.28
C LEU A 270 -8.25 -10.26 11.47
N PHE A 271 -8.58 -9.56 10.39
CA PHE A 271 -8.95 -8.15 10.43
C PHE A 271 -10.12 -7.91 9.51
N PHE A 272 -11.29 -7.55 10.04
CA PHE A 272 -12.46 -7.26 9.22
C PHE A 272 -13.56 -6.53 9.99
N ILE A 273 -14.51 -5.99 9.23
CA ILE A 273 -15.74 -5.40 9.72
C ILE A 273 -16.92 -6.29 9.30
N SER A 274 -17.73 -6.71 10.25
CA SER A 274 -18.98 -7.42 10.03
C SER A 274 -20.16 -6.46 10.24
N ARG A 275 -21.08 -6.38 9.27
CA ARG A 275 -22.34 -5.63 9.40
C ARG A 275 -23.52 -6.58 9.31
N TYR A 276 -24.61 -6.17 9.95
CA TYR A 276 -25.93 -6.81 9.85
C TYR A 276 -26.04 -8.21 10.48
N GLY A 277 -24.97 -8.72 11.10
CA GLY A 277 -24.97 -9.94 11.90
C GLY A 277 -25.20 -9.68 13.39
N SER A 278 -24.93 -10.69 14.21
CA SER A 278 -24.80 -10.55 15.66
C SER A 278 -23.47 -9.91 16.04
N ILE A 279 -23.37 -9.48 17.30
CA ILE A 279 -22.08 -9.08 17.87
C ILE A 279 -21.19 -10.31 17.95
N ILE A 280 -19.95 -10.15 17.49
CA ILE A 280 -18.90 -11.14 17.61
C ILE A 280 -18.21 -10.86 18.95
N ASP A 281 -18.39 -11.77 19.90
CA ASP A 281 -17.79 -11.75 21.23
C ASP A 281 -16.83 -12.95 21.41
N GLY A 282 -16.30 -13.12 22.63
CA GLY A 282 -15.40 -14.22 22.96
C GLY A 282 -16.05 -15.59 22.81
N ASN A 283 -17.33 -15.72 23.17
CA ASN A 283 -18.07 -16.98 23.05
C ASN A 283 -18.27 -17.39 21.58
N SER A 284 -18.59 -16.41 20.73
CA SER A 284 -18.72 -16.61 19.29
C SER A 284 -17.40 -17.01 18.64
N LEU A 285 -16.28 -16.38 19.01
CA LEU A 285 -14.96 -16.76 18.51
C LEU A 285 -14.52 -18.14 19.02
N GLU A 286 -14.78 -18.45 20.29
CA GLU A 286 -14.47 -19.75 20.88
C GLU A 286 -15.22 -20.87 20.14
N THR A 287 -16.54 -20.71 20.02
CA THR A 287 -17.43 -21.70 19.42
C THR A 287 -17.17 -21.88 17.93
N ASN A 288 -17.07 -20.79 17.18
CA ASN A 288 -17.07 -20.85 15.73
C ASN A 288 -15.66 -20.98 15.12
N ILE A 289 -14.60 -20.58 15.84
CA ILE A 289 -13.23 -20.60 15.32
C ILE A 289 -12.34 -21.51 16.15
N ILE A 290 -12.16 -21.23 17.44
CA ILE A 290 -11.14 -21.89 18.26
C ILE A 290 -11.43 -23.39 18.41
N ASN A 291 -12.67 -23.77 18.72
CA ASN A 291 -13.06 -25.17 18.88
C ASN A 291 -12.85 -26.00 17.60
N HIS A 292 -12.88 -25.36 16.42
CA HIS A 292 -12.66 -26.02 15.14
C HIS A 292 -11.18 -26.09 14.73
N LEU A 293 -10.33 -25.22 15.27
CA LEU A 293 -8.91 -25.11 14.95
C LEU A 293 -8.05 -25.65 16.11
N THR A 294 -8.07 -26.96 16.31
CA THR A 294 -7.42 -27.61 17.46
C THR A 294 -5.89 -27.43 17.52
N LYS A 295 -5.24 -27.12 16.38
CA LYS A 295 -3.80 -26.85 16.29
C LYS A 295 -3.42 -25.39 16.48
N LEU A 296 -4.40 -24.50 16.62
CA LEU A 296 -4.17 -23.06 16.70
C LEU A 296 -3.45 -22.72 18.01
N ASN A 297 -2.22 -22.24 17.88
CA ASN A 297 -1.39 -21.79 18.99
C ASN A 297 -1.38 -20.25 19.10
N LYS A 298 -1.61 -19.56 18.00
CA LYS A 298 -1.61 -18.10 17.93
C LYS A 298 -2.82 -17.60 17.16
N PHE A 299 -3.65 -16.86 17.87
CA PHE A 299 -4.80 -16.16 17.29
C PHE A 299 -4.70 -14.68 17.59
N THR A 300 -4.63 -13.87 16.54
CA THR A 300 -4.53 -12.42 16.62
C THR A 300 -5.62 -11.81 15.76
N PHE A 301 -6.39 -10.89 16.31
CA PHE A 301 -7.53 -10.34 15.58
C PHE A 301 -7.80 -8.89 15.89
N ASN A 302 -8.50 -8.25 14.95
CA ASN A 302 -9.14 -6.96 15.09
C ASN A 302 -10.46 -7.03 14.32
N ILE A 303 -11.55 -7.18 15.07
CA ILE A 303 -12.86 -7.44 14.52
C ILE A 303 -13.80 -6.35 15.01
N ARG A 304 -14.55 -5.79 14.07
CA ARG A 304 -15.64 -4.87 14.38
C ARG A 304 -16.96 -5.46 13.96
N SER A 305 -17.91 -5.55 14.88
CA SER A 305 -19.31 -5.86 14.59
C SER A 305 -20.12 -4.58 14.59
N ILE A 306 -20.94 -4.40 13.56
CA ILE A 306 -21.88 -3.29 13.40
C ILE A 306 -23.28 -3.90 13.28
N VAL A 307 -24.11 -3.67 14.29
CA VAL A 307 -25.46 -4.21 14.40
C VAL A 307 -26.47 -3.07 14.43
N LEU A 308 -27.63 -3.23 13.81
CA LEU A 308 -28.69 -2.24 13.92
C LEU A 308 -29.31 -2.30 15.32
N LEU A 309 -29.47 -1.14 15.97
CA LEU A 309 -30.05 -1.02 17.31
C LEU A 309 -31.43 -1.70 17.40
N LYS A 310 -32.26 -1.52 16.37
CA LYS A 310 -33.59 -2.16 16.27
C LYS A 310 -33.58 -3.70 16.23
N ASN A 311 -32.43 -4.32 15.92
CA ASN A 311 -32.30 -5.77 15.87
C ASN A 311 -31.89 -6.37 17.22
N LEU A 312 -31.58 -5.53 18.22
CA LEU A 312 -31.13 -5.97 19.54
C LEU A 312 -32.30 -5.98 20.53
N VAL A 313 -32.45 -7.09 21.25
CA VAL A 313 -33.40 -7.20 22.36
C VAL A 313 -32.85 -6.48 23.59
N ASN A 314 -31.54 -6.60 23.85
CA ASN A 314 -30.83 -5.95 24.95
C ASN A 314 -29.58 -5.24 24.42
N LEU A 315 -29.23 -4.10 25.04
CA LEU A 315 -28.03 -3.34 24.72
C LEU A 315 -26.82 -3.94 25.47
N PRO A 316 -25.81 -4.46 24.77
CA PRO A 316 -24.72 -5.20 25.39
C PRO A 316 -23.72 -4.26 26.06
N LEU A 317 -23.50 -4.44 27.36
CA LEU A 317 -22.54 -3.60 28.07
C LEU A 317 -21.10 -4.02 27.73
N ASN A 318 -20.17 -3.07 27.75
CA ASN A 318 -18.77 -3.37 27.43
C ASN A 318 -18.19 -4.43 28.39
N ASP A 319 -18.57 -4.38 29.68
CA ASP A 319 -18.14 -5.37 30.66
C ASP A 319 -18.69 -6.77 30.36
N GLU A 320 -19.89 -6.88 29.79
CA GLU A 320 -20.45 -8.17 29.37
C GLU A 320 -19.62 -8.78 28.24
N ILE A 321 -19.29 -7.97 27.21
CA ILE A 321 -18.42 -8.41 26.11
C ILE A 321 -17.03 -8.78 26.64
N LYS A 322 -16.43 -7.95 27.49
CA LYS A 322 -15.12 -8.22 28.10
C LYS A 322 -15.13 -9.53 28.90
N ASN A 323 -16.22 -9.81 29.61
CA ASN A 323 -16.37 -11.03 30.40
C ASN A 323 -16.38 -12.30 29.54
N THR A 324 -16.82 -12.23 28.28
CA THR A 324 -16.77 -13.39 27.36
C THR A 324 -15.34 -13.81 26.98
N PHE A 325 -14.34 -12.96 27.21
CA PHE A 325 -12.93 -13.24 26.93
C PHE A 325 -12.14 -13.74 28.14
N LYS A 326 -12.77 -13.91 29.31
CA LYS A 326 -12.06 -14.31 30.55
C LYS A 326 -11.23 -15.59 30.44
N ASN A 327 -11.72 -16.54 29.64
CA ASN A 327 -11.09 -17.85 29.43
C ASN A 327 -10.36 -17.95 28.08
N PHE A 328 -10.27 -16.84 27.34
CA PHE A 328 -9.65 -16.84 26.03
C PHE A 328 -8.14 -17.03 26.20
N ARG A 329 -7.54 -17.96 25.44
CA ARG A 329 -6.10 -18.30 25.56
C ARG A 329 -5.16 -17.10 25.41
N ASN A 330 -5.63 -16.03 24.77
CA ASN A 330 -4.94 -14.76 24.66
C ASN A 330 -5.46 -13.80 25.74
N ASN A 331 -4.68 -13.61 26.81
CA ASN A 331 -5.14 -12.89 28.01
C ASN A 331 -5.22 -11.36 27.85
N GLN A 332 -4.85 -10.80 26.69
CA GLN A 332 -4.82 -9.36 26.46
C GLN A 332 -5.73 -9.00 25.29
N ILE A 333 -7.03 -8.96 25.57
CA ILE A 333 -8.07 -8.55 24.60
C ILE A 333 -8.69 -7.27 25.09
N ILE A 334 -8.79 -6.30 24.19
CA ILE A 334 -9.49 -5.05 24.42
C ILE A 334 -10.83 -5.12 23.72
N SER A 335 -11.89 -4.74 24.43
CA SER A 335 -13.23 -4.61 23.91
C SER A 335 -13.77 -3.20 24.16
N THR A 336 -14.56 -2.70 23.22
CA THR A 336 -15.31 -1.44 23.37
C THR A 336 -16.65 -1.59 22.67
N VAL A 337 -17.73 -1.24 23.36
CA VAL A 337 -19.08 -1.20 22.79
C VAL A 337 -19.55 0.24 22.77
N GLU A 338 -20.02 0.68 21.61
CA GLU A 338 -20.45 2.04 21.35
C GLU A 338 -21.82 2.07 20.70
N TYR A 339 -22.58 3.09 21.06
CA TYR A 339 -23.96 3.27 20.66
C TYR A 339 -24.07 4.53 19.82
N PHE A 340 -24.49 4.35 18.58
CA PHE A 340 -24.68 5.40 17.59
C PHE A 340 -26.17 5.56 17.33
N SER A 341 -26.78 6.45 18.12
CA SER A 341 -28.23 6.68 18.13
C SER A 341 -28.75 7.29 16.82
N THR A 342 -28.00 8.23 16.24
CA THR A 342 -28.40 8.98 15.02
C THR A 342 -28.46 8.08 13.79
N ILE A 343 -27.57 7.10 13.71
CA ILE A 343 -27.52 6.11 12.61
C ILE A 343 -28.11 4.76 12.99
N ASN A 344 -28.73 4.66 14.17
CA ASN A 344 -29.42 3.48 14.69
C ASN A 344 -28.52 2.23 14.71
N GLN A 345 -27.27 2.34 15.19
CA GLN A 345 -26.26 1.27 15.18
C GLN A 345 -25.58 1.08 16.53
N VAL A 346 -25.18 -0.17 16.80
CA VAL A 346 -24.28 -0.56 17.89
C VAL A 346 -23.01 -1.12 17.27
N HIS A 347 -21.88 -0.58 17.69
CA HIS A 347 -20.58 -1.02 17.25
C HIS A 347 -19.89 -1.73 18.41
N CYS A 348 -19.51 -2.99 18.20
CA CYS A 348 -18.64 -3.73 19.11
C CYS A 348 -17.28 -3.88 18.46
N TYR A 349 -16.25 -3.40 19.12
CA TYR A 349 -14.87 -3.47 18.66
C TYR A 349 -14.08 -4.38 19.59
N ILE A 350 -13.45 -5.40 19.03
CA ILE A 350 -12.63 -6.36 19.78
C ILE A 350 -11.28 -6.54 19.08
N TYR A 351 -10.18 -6.53 19.84
CA TYR A 351 -8.87 -6.80 19.26
C TYR A 351 -7.89 -7.40 20.26
N SER A 352 -6.91 -8.13 19.72
CA SER A 352 -5.77 -8.66 20.47
C SER A 352 -4.71 -7.58 20.70
N TYR A 353 -4.17 -7.53 21.91
CA TYR A 353 -3.06 -6.67 22.29
C TYR A 353 -1.76 -7.49 22.42
N PRO A 354 -0.58 -6.95 22.02
CA PRO A 354 -0.38 -5.63 21.43
C PRO A 354 -0.98 -5.51 20.02
N TYR A 355 -1.37 -4.29 19.66
CA TYR A 355 -1.96 -4.00 18.36
C TYR A 355 -0.88 -4.02 17.26
N ILE A 356 -1.00 -4.93 16.30
CA ILE A 356 0.03 -5.17 15.27
C ILE A 356 -0.29 -4.59 13.88
N TRP A 357 -1.47 -4.02 13.68
CA TRP A 357 -1.93 -3.56 12.37
C TRP A 357 -1.51 -2.12 12.08
N THR A 358 -1.39 -1.79 10.79
CA THR A 358 -1.00 -0.46 10.32
C THR A 358 -2.16 0.53 10.27
N SER A 359 -3.39 0.05 10.35
CA SER A 359 -4.59 0.87 10.23
C SER A 359 -5.51 0.64 11.42
N TYR A 360 -5.97 1.70 12.07
CA TYR A 360 -6.98 1.66 13.14
C TYR A 360 -8.21 2.44 12.67
N PHE A 361 -9.31 1.74 12.44
CA PHE A 361 -10.54 2.34 11.93
C PHE A 361 -11.53 2.70 13.03
N TYR A 362 -12.23 3.79 12.82
CA TYR A 362 -13.36 4.27 13.61
C TYR A 362 -13.07 4.48 15.10
N ILE A 363 -12.03 5.24 15.39
CA ILE A 363 -11.73 5.71 16.74
C ILE A 363 -12.74 6.79 17.12
N THR A 364 -13.33 6.67 18.31
CA THR A 364 -14.34 7.59 18.85
C THR A 364 -13.86 8.26 20.14
N ASN A 365 -14.67 9.13 20.74
CA ASN A 365 -14.36 9.76 22.03
C ASN A 365 -14.19 8.75 23.18
N HIS A 366 -14.69 7.51 23.05
CA HIS A 366 -14.51 6.44 24.04
C HIS A 366 -13.17 5.71 23.93
N PHE A 367 -12.31 6.13 23.01
CA PHE A 367 -10.96 5.60 22.91
C PHE A 367 -10.24 5.64 24.27
N ALA A 368 -9.79 4.47 24.71
CA ALA A 368 -9.22 4.24 26.04
C ALA A 368 -7.71 4.55 26.12
N ASP A 369 -7.21 5.37 25.19
CA ASP A 369 -5.79 5.67 25.00
C ASP A 369 -4.94 4.39 24.82
N GLY A 370 -3.62 4.52 25.01
CA GLY A 370 -2.66 3.42 24.81
C GLY A 370 -1.66 3.71 23.69
N LEU A 371 -0.61 2.89 23.58
CA LEU A 371 0.49 3.14 22.64
C LEU A 371 0.44 2.19 21.44
N PHE A 372 0.20 2.74 20.25
CA PHE A 372 -0.01 1.99 19.01
C PHE A 372 1.14 2.19 18.02
N LYS A 373 2.30 1.58 18.32
CA LYS A 373 3.55 1.78 17.55
C LYS A 373 3.47 1.32 16.09
N CYS A 374 2.61 0.36 15.75
CA CYS A 374 2.48 -0.17 14.40
C CYS A 374 1.52 0.62 13.52
N VAL A 375 0.64 1.43 14.12
CA VAL A 375 -0.39 2.16 13.39
C VAL A 375 0.23 3.33 12.63
N ARG A 376 -0.15 3.46 11.36
CA ARG A 376 0.21 4.54 10.44
C ARG A 376 -1.01 5.30 9.94
N ARG A 377 -2.18 4.67 9.97
CA ARG A 377 -3.43 5.24 9.44
C ARG A 377 -4.51 5.16 10.49
N ILE A 378 -5.18 6.28 10.77
CA ILE A 378 -6.35 6.27 11.65
C ILE A 378 -7.55 6.93 10.98
N PHE A 379 -8.72 6.45 11.37
CA PHE A 379 -10.01 6.98 10.93
C PHE A 379 -10.81 7.34 12.19
N LEU A 380 -11.10 8.62 12.36
CA LEU A 380 -11.79 9.18 13.51
C LEU A 380 -13.25 9.43 13.14
N THR A 381 -14.18 8.99 13.98
CA THR A 381 -15.62 9.21 13.77
C THR A 381 -16.40 9.09 15.06
N ASP A 382 -17.40 9.93 15.25
CA ASP A 382 -18.28 9.89 16.42
C ASP A 382 -19.56 10.68 16.10
N GLU A 383 -20.62 10.46 16.89
CA GLU A 383 -21.82 11.30 16.95
C GLU A 383 -21.64 12.52 17.87
N ARG A 384 -20.59 12.53 18.69
CA ARG A 384 -20.23 13.66 19.54
C ARG A 384 -19.06 14.42 18.94
N PRO A 385 -18.95 15.73 19.17
CA PRO A 385 -17.81 16.49 18.70
C PRO A 385 -16.49 15.97 19.30
N PHE A 386 -15.40 16.10 18.55
CA PHE A 386 -14.06 15.85 19.04
C PHE A 386 -13.44 17.15 19.54
N GLU A 387 -13.33 17.31 20.85
CA GLU A 387 -12.66 18.48 21.42
C GLU A 387 -11.14 18.41 21.24
N HIS A 388 -10.43 19.51 21.47
CA HIS A 388 -9.00 19.55 21.22
C HIS A 388 -8.22 18.52 22.08
N GLU A 389 -8.70 18.11 23.26
CA GLU A 389 -8.00 17.14 24.13
C GLU A 389 -7.99 15.77 23.49
N PHE A 390 -9.03 15.46 22.72
CA PHE A 390 -9.10 14.22 21.96
C PHE A 390 -7.92 14.11 21.00
N PHE A 391 -7.61 15.17 20.24
CA PHE A 391 -6.50 15.16 19.30
C PHE A 391 -5.12 15.06 19.99
N LEU A 392 -4.97 15.63 21.20
CA LEU A 392 -3.78 15.43 22.03
C LEU A 392 -3.63 13.96 22.47
N ARG A 393 -4.74 13.31 22.86
CA ARG A 393 -4.74 11.87 23.17
C ARG A 393 -4.34 11.05 21.93
N ILE A 394 -4.89 11.37 20.77
CA ILE A 394 -4.51 10.74 19.50
C ILE A 394 -3.01 10.91 19.21
N GLN A 395 -2.44 12.12 19.39
CA GLN A 395 -1.01 12.34 19.19
C GLN A 395 -0.16 11.43 20.08
N ASN A 396 -0.51 11.34 21.37
CA ASN A 396 0.23 10.53 22.33
C ASN A 396 0.10 9.02 22.05
N SER A 397 -1.06 8.60 21.57
CA SER A 397 -1.34 7.20 21.27
C SER A 397 -0.76 6.70 19.95
N PHE A 398 -0.62 7.59 18.95
CA PHE A 398 -0.24 7.24 17.59
C PHE A 398 1.00 8.04 17.13
N PRO A 399 2.18 7.77 17.71
CA PRO A 399 3.37 8.60 17.48
C PRO A 399 3.89 8.59 16.03
N PHE A 400 3.52 7.58 15.23
CA PHE A 400 3.98 7.41 13.85
C PHE A 400 2.85 7.54 12.81
N ILE A 401 1.80 8.29 13.12
CA ILE A 401 0.69 8.46 12.19
C ILE A 401 1.13 9.20 10.91
N GLU A 402 0.84 8.58 9.77
CA GLU A 402 1.08 9.11 8.42
C GLU A 402 -0.21 9.65 7.79
N LYS A 403 -1.35 9.00 8.05
CA LYS A 403 -2.67 9.37 7.50
C LYS A 403 -3.71 9.50 8.61
N LEU A 404 -4.31 10.69 8.73
CA LEU A 404 -5.43 10.97 9.62
C LEU A 404 -6.66 11.31 8.80
N CYS A 405 -7.70 10.51 8.92
CA CYS A 405 -8.99 10.76 8.30
C CYS A 405 -10.05 11.07 9.36
N LEU A 406 -10.79 12.16 9.20
CA LEU A 406 -11.79 12.61 10.17
C LEU A 406 -13.19 12.70 9.53
N PHE A 407 -14.13 11.96 10.13
CA PHE A 407 -15.53 11.88 9.71
C PHE A 407 -16.42 12.26 10.89
N ASN A 408 -16.53 13.56 11.15
CA ASN A 408 -17.37 14.11 12.22
C ASN A 408 -17.95 15.46 11.80
N ARG A 409 -19.27 15.55 11.74
CA ARG A 409 -19.99 16.77 11.33
C ARG A 409 -20.42 17.64 12.50
N GLU A 410 -20.24 17.16 13.73
CA GLU A 410 -20.58 17.94 14.91
C GLU A 410 -19.53 19.02 15.18
N PRO A 411 -19.93 20.27 15.40
CA PRO A 411 -19.00 21.36 15.71
C PRO A 411 -18.37 21.17 17.10
N GLN A 412 -17.09 21.54 17.22
CA GLN A 412 -16.42 21.63 18.52
C GLN A 412 -17.14 22.64 19.40
N LYS A 413 -17.31 22.31 20.70
CA LYS A 413 -18.04 23.16 21.64
C LYS A 413 -17.11 23.98 22.53
N ASN A 414 -15.89 23.50 22.77
CA ASN A 414 -14.95 24.15 23.68
C ASN A 414 -13.91 24.94 22.89
N ASP A 415 -13.98 26.26 22.94
CA ASP A 415 -12.98 27.17 22.35
C ASP A 415 -12.15 27.87 23.43
N SER A 416 -11.73 27.12 24.46
CA SER A 416 -10.84 27.68 25.48
C SER A 416 -9.51 28.12 24.86
N GLN A 417 -8.87 29.15 25.42
CA GLN A 417 -7.77 29.86 24.75
C GLN A 417 -6.36 29.32 25.06
N GLN A 418 -6.22 28.28 25.90
CA GLN A 418 -4.90 27.81 26.37
C GLN A 418 -4.75 26.29 26.23
N TRP A 419 -4.36 25.85 25.04
CA TRP A 419 -4.12 24.44 24.75
C TRP A 419 -2.67 24.21 24.36
N SER A 420 -2.20 22.99 24.61
CA SER A 420 -0.93 22.53 24.04
C SER A 420 -1.07 22.41 22.53
N ILE A 421 -0.05 22.81 21.78
CA ILE A 421 -0.07 22.69 20.32
C ILE A 421 0.00 21.21 19.94
N ILE A 422 -0.93 20.78 19.08
CA ILE A 422 -0.91 19.42 18.53
C ILE A 422 0.16 19.32 17.44
N GLN A 423 0.98 18.28 17.48
CA GLN A 423 2.02 18.00 16.52
C GLN A 423 2.04 16.50 16.15
N TYR A 424 1.70 16.21 14.89
CA TYR A 424 1.82 14.87 14.32
C TYR A 424 3.10 14.77 13.48
N SER A 425 4.19 14.31 14.10
CA SER A 425 5.55 14.31 13.53
C SER A 425 5.78 13.42 12.30
N HIS A 426 4.78 12.68 11.86
CA HIS A 426 4.87 11.82 10.67
C HIS A 426 3.71 12.03 9.70
N LEU A 427 2.82 12.99 9.97
CA LEU A 427 1.61 13.17 9.18
C LEU A 427 1.98 13.66 7.78
N THR A 428 1.62 12.87 6.77
CA THR A 428 1.78 13.21 5.34
C THR A 428 0.42 13.43 4.67
N GLN A 429 -0.66 12.92 5.24
CA GLN A 429 -2.00 13.06 4.67
C GLN A 429 -3.05 13.37 5.74
N LEU A 430 -3.81 14.44 5.51
CA LEU A 430 -4.92 14.87 6.35
C LEU A 430 -6.21 14.92 5.53
N ASP A 431 -7.21 14.14 5.92
CA ASP A 431 -8.49 14.05 5.23
C ASP A 431 -9.65 14.53 6.10
N LEU A 432 -10.21 15.67 5.71
CA LEU A 432 -11.25 16.45 6.36
C LEU A 432 -12.47 16.64 5.45
N ARG A 433 -12.64 15.80 4.41
CA ARG A 433 -13.70 15.97 3.41
C ARG A 433 -15.11 15.88 3.98
N TYR A 434 -15.28 15.13 5.06
CA TYR A 434 -16.55 14.87 5.71
C TYR A 434 -16.64 15.44 7.12
N SER A 435 -15.76 16.39 7.45
CA SER A 435 -15.71 17.02 8.76
C SER A 435 -16.32 18.43 8.77
N HIS A 436 -16.83 18.85 9.93
CA HIS A 436 -17.25 20.24 10.18
C HIS A 436 -16.10 21.25 9.97
N GLU A 437 -16.42 22.50 9.61
CA GLU A 437 -15.40 23.55 9.39
C GLU A 437 -14.51 23.82 10.62
N ASN A 438 -14.98 23.61 11.84
CA ASN A 438 -14.17 23.82 13.04
C ASN A 438 -12.96 22.88 13.11
N TYR A 439 -13.06 21.68 12.55
CA TYR A 439 -11.91 20.78 12.48
C TYR A 439 -10.89 21.26 11.45
N VAL A 440 -11.36 21.80 10.32
CA VAL A 440 -10.46 22.44 9.33
C VAL A 440 -9.72 23.60 9.98
N GLU A 441 -10.43 24.42 10.75
CA GLU A 441 -9.84 25.51 11.53
C GLU A 441 -8.84 25.00 12.59
N GLN A 442 -9.19 24.00 13.39
CA GLN A 442 -8.32 23.36 14.39
C GLN A 442 -6.97 22.92 13.80
N PHE A 443 -6.97 22.30 12.61
CA PHE A 443 -5.75 21.82 11.95
C PHE A 443 -4.98 22.93 11.23
N LEU A 444 -5.66 23.96 10.72
CA LEU A 444 -5.00 25.06 10.00
C LEU A 444 -4.51 26.18 10.92
N ILE A 445 -5.14 26.44 12.06
CA ILE A 445 -4.67 27.46 13.01
C ILE A 445 -3.34 27.01 13.62
N ASN A 446 -2.30 27.83 13.42
CA ASN A 446 -0.94 27.54 13.86
C ASN A 446 -0.74 27.56 15.39
N THR A 447 -1.66 28.17 16.14
CA THR A 447 -1.67 28.14 17.62
C THR A 447 -2.36 26.91 18.18
N LYS A 448 -3.10 26.13 17.36
CA LYS A 448 -3.79 24.90 17.76
C LYS A 448 -3.04 23.66 17.27
N THR A 449 -2.52 23.70 16.05
CA THR A 449 -1.79 22.59 15.43
C THR A 449 -0.51 23.08 14.76
N CYS A 450 0.57 22.31 14.83
CA CYS A 450 1.77 22.49 14.02
C CYS A 450 1.85 21.39 12.96
N LEU A 451 1.48 21.70 11.72
CA LEU A 451 1.66 20.77 10.60
C LEU A 451 3.13 20.69 10.19
N LEU A 452 3.54 19.55 9.63
CA LEU A 452 4.82 19.42 8.96
C LEU A 452 4.74 19.93 7.51
N ASN A 453 5.90 20.18 6.92
CA ASN A 453 5.99 20.38 5.47
C ASN A 453 5.61 19.07 4.76
N ASN A 454 5.03 19.17 3.56
CA ASN A 454 4.67 18.03 2.72
C ASN A 454 3.40 17.28 3.17
N VAL A 455 2.41 18.00 3.69
CA VAL A 455 1.08 17.43 3.97
C VAL A 455 0.18 17.56 2.75
N SER A 456 -0.46 16.47 2.35
CA SER A 456 -1.58 16.48 1.41
C SER A 456 -2.90 16.67 2.18
N LEU A 457 -3.65 17.73 1.85
CA LEU A 457 -4.92 18.07 2.48
C LEU A 457 -6.09 17.72 1.56
N HIS A 458 -7.01 16.90 2.05
CA HIS A 458 -8.29 16.62 1.41
C HIS A 458 -9.39 17.30 2.19
N VAL A 459 -10.16 18.18 1.55
CA VAL A 459 -11.14 19.01 2.28
C VAL A 459 -12.30 19.46 1.39
N ASN A 460 -13.47 19.68 2.00
CA ASN A 460 -14.58 20.32 1.31
C ASN A 460 -14.28 21.83 1.11
N TYR A 461 -14.54 22.34 -0.09
CA TYR A 461 -14.24 23.73 -0.44
C TYR A 461 -14.94 24.75 0.47
N ASP A 462 -16.23 24.55 0.77
CA ASP A 462 -16.98 25.49 1.60
C ASP A 462 -16.47 25.51 3.05
N SER A 463 -16.14 24.34 3.61
CA SER A 463 -15.53 24.24 4.94
C SER A 463 -14.18 24.95 4.99
N LEU A 464 -13.35 24.78 3.96
CA LEU A 464 -12.05 25.46 3.85
C LEU A 464 -12.20 26.97 3.73
N ARG A 465 -13.12 27.44 2.90
CA ARG A 465 -13.41 28.87 2.72
C ARG A 465 -13.86 29.51 4.04
N LYS A 466 -14.74 28.85 4.79
CA LYS A 466 -15.19 29.35 6.10
C LYS A 466 -14.04 29.39 7.12
N ALA A 467 -13.29 28.30 7.24
CA ALA A 467 -12.18 28.19 8.20
C ALA A 467 -11.03 29.19 7.95
N THR A 468 -10.86 29.63 6.71
CA THR A 468 -9.83 30.60 6.30
C THR A 468 -10.35 32.04 6.19
N ASP A 469 -11.62 32.28 6.56
CA ASP A 469 -12.32 33.55 6.34
C ASP A 469 -12.16 34.06 4.90
N ASN A 470 -12.64 33.27 3.94
CA ASN A 470 -12.46 33.54 2.50
C ASN A 470 -10.99 33.75 2.10
N PHE A 471 -10.09 32.94 2.66
CA PHE A 471 -8.64 33.01 2.39
C PHE A 471 -8.00 34.34 2.82
N LYS A 472 -8.47 34.94 3.91
CA LYS A 472 -7.92 36.20 4.48
C LYS A 472 -7.37 36.06 5.89
N ARG A 473 -7.64 34.95 6.57
CA ARG A 473 -7.23 34.75 7.97
C ARG A 473 -5.72 34.47 8.08
N ASP A 474 -4.98 35.31 8.79
CA ASP A 474 -3.51 35.13 8.90
C ASP A 474 -3.09 33.94 9.77
N THR A 475 -3.86 33.62 10.82
CA THR A 475 -3.52 32.53 11.76
C THR A 475 -3.56 31.15 11.11
N THR A 476 -4.35 30.96 10.06
CA THR A 476 -4.40 29.71 9.29
C THR A 476 -3.33 29.63 8.20
N ARG A 477 -2.79 30.78 7.78
CA ARG A 477 -1.87 30.89 6.63
C ARG A 477 -0.57 30.13 6.83
N VAL A 478 -0.04 30.11 8.06
CA VAL A 478 1.23 29.45 8.38
C VAL A 478 1.19 27.96 8.11
N ASN A 479 0.12 27.25 8.48
CA ASN A 479 -0.01 25.82 8.17
C ASN A 479 -0.45 25.59 6.72
N SER A 480 -1.25 26.49 6.13
CA SER A 480 -1.62 26.41 4.72
C SER A 480 -0.40 26.41 3.78
N LEU A 481 0.66 27.16 4.12
CA LEU A 481 1.91 27.17 3.35
C LEU A 481 2.68 25.84 3.37
N LYS A 482 2.37 24.94 4.31
CA LYS A 482 3.03 23.62 4.46
C LYS A 482 2.33 22.52 3.65
N ILE A 483 1.16 22.82 3.08
CA ILE A 483 0.39 21.92 2.24
C ILE A 483 1.03 21.84 0.85
N ILE A 484 1.28 20.63 0.34
CA ILE A 484 1.87 20.40 -1.00
C ILE A 484 0.87 19.92 -2.04
N ASP A 485 -0.21 19.28 -1.61
CA ASP A 485 -1.31 18.86 -2.46
C ASP A 485 -2.61 19.23 -1.77
N LEU A 486 -3.50 19.91 -2.48
CA LEU A 486 -4.80 20.33 -2.00
C LEU A 486 -5.88 19.72 -2.88
N TYR A 487 -6.58 18.73 -2.34
CA TYR A 487 -7.68 18.04 -3.00
C TYR A 487 -9.00 18.65 -2.54
N LEU A 488 -9.67 19.38 -3.44
CA LEU A 488 -10.90 20.09 -3.12
C LEU A 488 -12.14 19.34 -3.60
N TYR A 489 -13.10 19.18 -2.70
CA TYR A 489 -14.38 18.55 -2.99
C TYR A 489 -15.46 19.63 -3.12
N SER A 490 -16.32 19.47 -4.13
CA SER A 490 -17.44 20.38 -4.43
C SER A 490 -17.04 21.81 -4.80
N VAL A 491 -16.08 21.96 -5.73
CA VAL A 491 -15.64 23.30 -6.19
C VAL A 491 -16.69 23.91 -7.12
N SER A 492 -17.13 25.14 -6.82
CA SER A 492 -18.05 25.90 -7.69
C SER A 492 -17.51 27.25 -8.18
N LYS A 493 -16.40 27.80 -7.62
CA LYS A 493 -15.90 29.16 -7.95
C LYS A 493 -14.37 29.36 -7.79
N SER A 494 -13.92 30.47 -8.40
CA SER A 494 -12.58 31.10 -8.55
C SER A 494 -11.38 30.42 -7.87
N VAL A 495 -10.47 29.92 -8.72
CA VAL A 495 -9.18 29.30 -8.35
C VAL A 495 -8.14 30.29 -7.81
N ARG A 496 -8.24 31.60 -8.14
CA ARG A 496 -7.15 32.57 -7.90
C ARG A 496 -6.83 32.82 -6.43
N ASP A 497 -7.84 33.02 -5.60
CA ASP A 497 -7.63 33.32 -4.17
C ASP A 497 -7.01 32.12 -3.43
N ILE A 498 -7.38 30.91 -3.84
CA ILE A 498 -6.83 29.66 -3.32
C ILE A 498 -5.34 29.54 -3.65
N THR A 499 -4.96 29.80 -4.90
CA THR A 499 -3.56 29.69 -5.34
C THR A 499 -2.65 30.64 -4.58
N ASN A 500 -3.11 31.85 -4.27
CA ASN A 500 -2.32 32.81 -3.49
C ASN A 500 -2.18 32.39 -2.01
N TYR A 501 -3.24 31.79 -1.45
CA TYR A 501 -3.27 31.39 -0.05
C TYR A 501 -2.51 30.08 0.21
N PHE A 502 -2.52 29.16 -0.77
CA PHE A 502 -1.81 27.88 -0.77
C PHE A 502 -0.71 27.87 -1.83
N SER A 503 0.23 28.82 -1.76
CA SER A 503 1.21 29.09 -2.82
C SER A 503 2.15 27.93 -3.17
N HIS A 504 2.30 26.94 -2.28
CA HIS A 504 3.13 25.75 -2.52
C HIS A 504 2.32 24.51 -2.92
N ALA A 505 0.99 24.57 -2.84
CA ALA A 505 0.15 23.41 -3.07
C ALA A 505 -0.18 23.23 -4.56
N LYS A 506 -0.10 21.99 -5.03
CA LYS A 506 -0.74 21.56 -6.28
C LYS A 506 -2.23 21.38 -6.01
N LEU A 507 -3.07 22.03 -6.81
CA LEU A 507 -4.51 21.93 -6.70
C LEU A 507 -5.02 20.75 -7.52
N HIS A 508 -5.83 19.89 -6.90
CA HIS A 508 -6.42 18.69 -7.51
C HIS A 508 -7.94 18.67 -7.39
#